data_AF-A0A975EGP1-F1
#
_entry.id   AF-A0A975EGP1-F1
#
_cell.length_a   1.000
_cell.length_b   1.000
_cell.length_c   1.000
_cell.angle_alpha   90.00
_cell.angle_beta   90.00
_cell.angle_gamma   90.00
#
_symmetry.space_group_name_H-M   'P 1'
#
loop_
_entity.id
_entity.type
_entity.pdbx_description
1 polymer ?
#
loop_
_entity_poly.entity_id
_entity_poly.type
_entity_poly.pdbx_seq_one_letter_code
_entity_poly.pdbx_strand_id
1 'polypeptide(L)'
;MATGGERNEWLKRKPDAVLSAKLTRAAWVLTSLVLVLVVMMRSPYKIPLPDGWTMSFLPPVHAVINTLVSLALIGAIVAVKRGKIGLHKQLMLAAMALSVGFLLCYVAYHFTTVETKFGGIGAIRYVYFFILITHIVLAAVSLPAILLTFIAAWTNRFEAHRKLARWVFPIWLYVALTGPVCYLMLRPYYQ
;
A
#
# COMPACT_ATOMS: atom_id res chain seq x y z
N MET A 1 -23.80 -18.21 16.42
CA MET A 1 -24.06 -19.27 15.43
C MET A 1 -24.03 -18.65 14.03
N ALA A 2 -23.52 -19.37 13.00
CA ALA A 2 -23.37 -18.98 11.58
C ALA A 2 -22.05 -18.36 11.06
N THR A 3 -20.92 -18.41 11.77
CA THR A 3 -19.62 -17.87 11.26
C THR A 3 -18.77 -18.88 10.46
N GLY A 4 -19.14 -20.17 10.46
CA GLY A 4 -18.38 -21.24 9.80
C GLY A 4 -18.82 -21.55 8.36
N GLY A 5 -20.08 -21.28 8.00
CA GLY A 5 -20.66 -21.67 6.70
C GLY A 5 -19.94 -21.02 5.52
N GLU A 6 -19.89 -19.69 5.53
CA GLU A 6 -19.24 -18.91 4.47
C GLU A 6 -17.77 -19.33 4.29
N ARG A 7 -17.00 -19.40 5.39
CA ARG A 7 -15.59 -19.82 5.32
C ARG A 7 -15.43 -21.19 4.66
N ASN A 8 -16.27 -22.16 5.02
CA ASN A 8 -16.19 -23.51 4.48
C ASN A 8 -16.54 -23.55 2.98
N GLU A 9 -17.49 -22.71 2.52
CA GLU A 9 -17.81 -22.58 1.09
C GLU A 9 -16.63 -22.05 0.28
N TRP A 10 -15.93 -21.04 0.79
CA TRP A 10 -14.73 -20.52 0.12
C TRP A 10 -13.61 -21.56 0.06
N LEU A 11 -13.37 -22.29 1.15
CA LEU A 11 -12.31 -23.30 1.21
C LEU A 11 -12.54 -24.52 0.29
N LYS A 12 -13.79 -24.78 -0.13
CA LYS A 12 -14.11 -25.84 -1.09
C LYS A 12 -13.74 -25.49 -2.54
N ARG A 13 -13.44 -24.22 -2.85
CA ARG A 13 -13.13 -23.80 -4.22
C ARG A 13 -11.80 -24.40 -4.68
N LYS A 14 -11.79 -24.93 -5.91
CA LYS A 14 -10.58 -25.53 -6.48
C LYS A 14 -9.53 -24.45 -6.78
N PRO A 15 -8.25 -24.68 -6.41
CA PRO A 15 -7.15 -23.80 -6.78
C PRO A 15 -6.96 -23.73 -8.30
N ASP A 16 -6.69 -22.53 -8.83
CA ASP A 16 -6.29 -22.34 -10.22
C ASP A 16 -4.79 -22.05 -10.31
N ALA A 17 -4.01 -23.10 -10.53
CA ALA A 17 -2.55 -23.00 -10.62
C ALA A 17 -2.07 -22.29 -11.89
N VAL A 18 -2.78 -22.46 -13.01
CA VAL A 18 -2.40 -21.89 -14.31
C VAL A 18 -2.58 -20.37 -14.28
N LEU A 19 -3.74 -19.90 -13.82
CA LEU A 19 -3.99 -18.46 -13.64
C LEU A 19 -3.04 -17.87 -12.61
N SER A 20 -2.79 -18.58 -11.50
CA SER A 20 -1.83 -18.14 -10.47
C SER A 20 -0.45 -17.89 -11.05
N ALA A 21 0.08 -18.82 -11.85
CA ALA A 21 1.39 -18.65 -12.48
C ALA A 21 1.44 -17.45 -13.45
N LYS A 22 0.40 -17.26 -14.27
CA LYS A 22 0.29 -16.11 -15.19
C LYS A 22 0.25 -14.78 -14.43
N LEU A 23 -0.61 -14.67 -13.42
CA LEU A 23 -0.74 -13.46 -12.60
C LEU A 23 0.52 -13.17 -11.79
N THR A 24 1.21 -14.20 -11.29
CA THR A 24 2.49 -14.01 -10.59
C THR A 24 3.55 -13.41 -11.50
N ARG A 25 3.67 -13.86 -12.76
CA ARG A 25 4.59 -13.24 -13.73
C ARG A 25 4.22 -11.78 -13.99
N ALA A 26 2.93 -11.51 -14.21
CA ALA A 26 2.43 -10.14 -14.40
C ALA A 26 2.71 -9.25 -13.19
N ALA A 27 2.55 -9.76 -11.96
CA ALA A 27 2.85 -9.03 -10.73
C ALA A 27 4.33 -8.68 -10.59
N TRP A 28 5.24 -9.56 -11.00
CA TRP A 28 6.67 -9.26 -11.01
C TRP A 28 7.02 -8.19 -12.05
N VAL A 29 6.48 -8.30 -13.26
CA VAL A 29 6.65 -7.24 -14.29
C VAL A 29 6.12 -5.90 -13.78
N LEU A 30 4.90 -5.87 -13.24
CA LEU A 30 4.30 -4.67 -12.67
C LEU A 30 5.15 -4.10 -11.51
N THR A 31 5.62 -4.96 -10.60
CA THR A 31 6.48 -4.55 -9.49
C THR A 31 7.76 -3.91 -10.02
N SER A 32 8.43 -4.54 -10.98
CA SER A 32 9.64 -3.99 -11.59
C SER A 32 9.40 -2.63 -12.23
N LEU A 33 8.31 -2.48 -12.99
CA LEU A 33 7.93 -1.20 -13.59
C LEU A 33 7.68 -0.12 -12.54
N VAL A 34 6.95 -0.43 -11.46
CA VAL A 34 6.67 0.52 -10.37
C VAL A 34 7.95 0.89 -9.62
N LEU A 35 8.86 -0.06 -9.36
CA LEU A 35 10.13 0.25 -8.70
C LEU A 35 11.02 1.13 -9.58
N VAL A 36 11.09 0.87 -10.88
CA VAL A 36 11.79 1.74 -11.84
C VAL A 36 11.19 3.14 -11.83
N LEU A 37 9.86 3.25 -11.88
CA LEU A 37 9.15 4.53 -11.81
C LEU A 37 9.49 5.30 -10.52
N VAL A 38 9.48 4.63 -9.37
CA VAL A 38 9.84 5.24 -8.07
C VAL A 38 11.28 5.73 -8.03
N VAL A 39 12.21 5.00 -8.65
CA VAL A 39 13.61 5.46 -8.78
C VAL A 39 13.69 6.68 -9.72
N MET A 40 13.00 6.65 -10.85
CA MET A 40 12.98 7.77 -11.81
C MET A 40 12.42 9.06 -11.21
N MET A 41 11.46 8.97 -10.29
CA MET A 41 10.90 10.12 -9.57
C MET A 41 11.94 10.88 -8.73
N ARG A 42 13.07 10.25 -8.40
CA ARG A 42 14.20 10.89 -7.69
C ARG A 42 15.06 11.76 -8.60
N SER A 43 14.78 11.79 -9.90
CA SER A 43 15.38 12.73 -10.84
C SER A 43 15.19 14.18 -10.35
N PRO A 44 16.23 15.04 -10.45
CA PRO A 44 16.09 16.47 -10.17
C PRO A 44 15.25 17.18 -11.24
N TYR A 45 15.11 16.60 -12.43
CA TYR A 45 14.29 17.14 -13.51
C TYR A 45 12.81 16.84 -13.23
N LYS A 46 12.04 17.89 -12.92
CA LYS A 46 10.58 17.82 -12.73
C LYS A 46 9.87 18.23 -14.00
N ILE A 47 8.71 17.63 -14.24
CA ILE A 47 7.81 17.98 -15.33
C ILE A 47 7.18 19.34 -14.98
N PRO A 48 7.38 20.38 -15.81
CA PRO A 48 6.79 21.68 -15.54
C PRO A 48 5.27 21.62 -15.63
N LEU A 49 4.60 22.31 -14.72
CA LEU A 49 3.15 22.49 -14.74
C LEU A 49 2.80 23.83 -15.41
N PRO A 50 1.62 23.96 -16.04
CA PRO A 50 1.13 25.24 -16.53
C PRO A 50 1.02 26.27 -15.39
N ASP A 51 1.12 27.56 -15.73
CA ASP A 51 1.03 28.64 -14.75
C ASP A 51 -0.25 28.55 -13.91
N GLY A 52 -0.11 28.70 -12.60
CA GLY A 52 -1.22 28.61 -11.63
C GLY A 52 -1.61 27.19 -11.21
N TRP A 53 -1.07 26.14 -11.83
CA TRP A 53 -1.31 24.76 -11.40
C TRP A 53 -0.29 24.30 -10.37
N THR A 54 -0.77 23.63 -9.31
CA THR A 54 0.09 23.04 -8.28
C THR A 54 -0.44 21.70 -7.82
N MET A 55 0.47 20.82 -7.41
CA MET A 55 0.18 19.53 -6.81
C MET A 55 0.36 19.53 -5.28
N SER A 56 0.55 20.70 -4.63
CA SER A 56 0.77 20.82 -3.18
C SER A 56 -0.40 20.31 -2.32
N PHE A 57 -1.58 20.08 -2.90
CA PHE A 57 -2.71 19.45 -2.21
C PHE A 57 -2.62 17.92 -2.14
N LEU A 58 -1.70 17.28 -2.89
CA LEU A 58 -1.59 15.83 -2.94
C LEU A 58 -1.02 15.19 -1.65
N PRO A 59 -0.04 15.78 -0.93
CA PRO A 59 0.43 15.20 0.32
C PRO A 59 -0.64 14.96 1.41
N PRO A 60 -1.58 15.90 1.69
CA PRO A 60 -2.69 15.58 2.60
C PRO A 60 -3.61 14.49 2.03
N VAL A 61 -3.86 14.47 0.72
CA VAL A 61 -4.66 13.41 0.07
C VAL A 61 -3.98 12.04 0.24
N HIS A 62 -2.65 11.97 0.07
CA HIS A 62 -1.86 10.77 0.29
C HIS A 62 -2.00 10.23 1.72
N ALA A 63 -1.94 11.13 2.72
CA ALA A 63 -2.14 10.79 4.12
C ALA A 63 -3.55 10.28 4.40
N VAL A 64 -4.58 10.93 3.84
CA VAL A 64 -5.97 10.47 3.98
C VAL A 64 -6.16 9.09 3.36
N ILE A 65 -5.67 8.87 2.14
CA ILE A 65 -5.80 7.57 1.46
C ILE A 65 -5.12 6.46 2.27
N ASN A 66 -3.89 6.67 2.76
CA ASN A 66 -3.21 5.69 3.60
C ASN A 66 -3.95 5.42 4.92
N THR A 67 -4.56 6.46 5.51
CA THR A 67 -5.41 6.30 6.69
C THR A 67 -6.60 5.40 6.37
N LEU A 68 -7.29 5.63 5.25
CA LEU A 68 -8.39 4.77 4.80
C LEU A 68 -7.93 3.33 4.51
N VAL A 69 -6.74 3.14 3.92
CA VAL A 69 -6.14 1.82 3.73
C VAL A 69 -5.91 1.13 5.08
N SER A 70 -5.33 1.81 6.06
CA SER A 70 -5.09 1.21 7.39
C SER A 70 -6.39 0.79 8.08
N LEU A 71 -7.44 1.62 8.00
CA LEU A 71 -8.77 1.28 8.52
C LEU A 71 -9.39 0.09 7.79
N ALA A 72 -9.27 0.03 6.47
CA ALA A 72 -9.75 -1.12 5.68
C ALA A 72 -9.00 -2.41 6.04
N LEU A 73 -7.68 -2.35 6.26
CA LEU A 73 -6.87 -3.49 6.69
C LEU A 73 -7.27 -3.99 8.08
N ILE A 74 -7.43 -3.09 9.04
CA ILE A 74 -7.90 -3.43 10.39
C ILE A 74 -9.29 -4.06 10.34
N GLY A 75 -10.21 -3.46 9.56
CA GLY A 75 -11.53 -4.04 9.32
C GLY A 75 -11.46 -5.43 8.68
N ALA A 76 -10.58 -5.63 7.69
CA ALA A 76 -10.44 -6.87 6.96
C ALA A 76 -9.93 -8.02 7.84
N ILE A 77 -8.97 -7.75 8.75
CA ILE A 77 -8.49 -8.76 9.69
C ILE A 77 -9.54 -9.12 10.74
N VAL A 78 -10.33 -8.14 11.20
CA VAL A 78 -11.46 -8.38 12.12
C VAL A 78 -12.53 -9.22 11.43
N ALA A 79 -12.88 -8.89 10.18
CA ALA A 79 -13.88 -9.61 9.39
C ALA A 79 -13.49 -11.08 9.18
N VAL A 80 -12.27 -11.36 8.73
CA VAL A 80 -11.82 -12.74 8.48
C VAL A 80 -11.73 -13.57 9.77
N LYS A 81 -11.29 -12.96 10.89
CA LYS A 81 -11.27 -13.63 12.21
C LYS A 81 -12.68 -14.00 12.66
N ARG A 82 -13.67 -13.15 12.40
CA ARG A 82 -15.10 -13.39 12.66
C ARG A 82 -15.77 -14.32 11.63
N GLY A 83 -15.04 -14.83 10.65
CA GLY A 83 -15.57 -15.73 9.62
C GLY A 83 -16.36 -15.04 8.51
N LYS A 84 -16.41 -13.70 8.47
CA LYS A 84 -17.10 -12.89 7.45
C LYS A 84 -16.18 -12.70 6.23
N ILE A 85 -16.13 -13.68 5.34
CA ILE A 85 -15.17 -13.73 4.22
C ILE A 85 -15.51 -12.72 3.12
N GLY A 86 -16.79 -12.52 2.83
CA GLY A 86 -17.27 -11.56 1.82
C GLY A 86 -16.90 -10.13 2.19
N LEU A 87 -17.11 -9.76 3.47
CA LEU A 87 -16.69 -8.46 3.99
C LEU A 87 -15.16 -8.32 3.96
N HIS A 88 -14.41 -9.35 4.36
CA HIS A 88 -12.96 -9.35 4.23
C HIS A 88 -12.54 -9.07 2.77
N LYS A 89 -13.11 -9.78 1.80
CA LYS A 89 -12.83 -9.58 0.37
C LYS A 89 -13.13 -8.16 -0.09
N GLN A 90 -14.28 -7.60 0.28
CA GLN A 90 -14.66 -6.23 -0.07
C GLN A 90 -13.68 -5.20 0.49
N LEU A 91 -13.29 -5.34 1.76
CA LEU A 91 -12.32 -4.45 2.41
C LEU A 91 -10.91 -4.58 1.79
N MET A 92 -10.48 -5.78 1.44
CA MET A 92 -9.21 -5.99 0.73
C MET A 92 -9.23 -5.36 -0.67
N LEU A 93 -10.34 -5.49 -1.42
CA LEU A 93 -10.49 -4.83 -2.72
C LEU A 93 -10.47 -3.30 -2.60
N ALA A 94 -11.16 -2.75 -1.59
CA ALA A 94 -11.11 -1.32 -1.31
C ALA A 94 -9.69 -0.85 -0.97
N ALA A 95 -8.97 -1.58 -0.11
CA ALA A 95 -7.57 -1.28 0.22
C ALA A 95 -6.65 -1.32 -1.01
N MET A 96 -6.84 -2.29 -1.91
CA MET A 96 -6.09 -2.37 -3.17
C MET A 96 -6.40 -1.18 -4.09
N ALA A 97 -7.67 -0.83 -4.28
CA ALA A 97 -8.07 0.30 -5.11
C ALA A 97 -7.55 1.64 -4.57
N LEU A 98 -7.66 1.85 -3.26
CA LEU A 98 -7.09 3.01 -2.57
C LEU A 98 -5.57 3.07 -2.73
N SER A 99 -4.86 1.94 -2.62
CA SER A 99 -3.41 1.89 -2.79
C SER A 99 -2.96 2.21 -4.22
N VAL A 100 -3.74 1.80 -5.23
CA VAL A 100 -3.52 2.20 -6.63
C VAL A 100 -3.72 3.70 -6.80
N GLY A 101 -4.82 4.25 -6.26
CA GLY A 101 -5.09 5.69 -6.27
C GLY A 101 -3.97 6.49 -5.60
N PHE A 102 -3.51 6.04 -4.43
CA PHE A 102 -2.34 6.60 -3.75
C PHE A 102 -1.12 6.60 -4.65
N LEU A 103 -0.78 5.47 -5.29
CA LEU A 103 0.41 5.37 -6.13
C LEU A 103 0.33 6.34 -7.31
N LEU A 104 -0.82 6.47 -7.97
CA LEU A 104 -1.01 7.42 -9.07
C LEU A 104 -0.82 8.87 -8.61
N CYS A 105 -1.44 9.25 -7.49
CA CYS A 105 -1.24 10.58 -6.90
C CYS A 105 0.22 10.80 -6.46
N TYR A 106 0.88 9.78 -5.92
CA TYR A 106 2.27 9.84 -5.44
C TYR A 106 3.24 10.07 -6.59
N VAL A 107 3.04 9.33 -7.69
CA VAL A 107 3.77 9.47 -8.95
C VAL A 107 3.60 10.87 -9.51
N ALA A 108 2.35 11.33 -9.65
CA ALA A 108 2.07 12.68 -10.16
C ALA A 108 2.79 13.75 -9.34
N TYR A 109 2.67 13.72 -8.01
CA TYR A 109 3.32 14.68 -7.11
C TYR A 109 4.84 14.72 -7.28
N HIS A 110 5.53 13.58 -7.22
CA HIS A 110 6.99 13.57 -7.23
C HIS A 110 7.62 13.79 -8.60
N PHE A 111 6.88 13.61 -9.70
CA PHE A 111 7.35 14.02 -11.01
C PHE A 111 7.19 15.53 -11.26
N THR A 112 6.28 16.22 -10.59
CA THR A 112 6.00 17.65 -10.83
C THR A 112 6.53 18.57 -9.75
N THR A 113 6.73 18.06 -8.53
CA THR A 113 7.01 18.88 -7.34
C THR A 113 8.36 18.53 -6.74
N VAL A 114 9.12 19.55 -6.35
CA VAL A 114 10.38 19.38 -5.61
C VAL A 114 10.07 18.89 -4.20
N GLU A 115 10.85 17.93 -3.71
CA GLU A 115 10.61 17.33 -2.40
C GLU A 115 10.84 18.31 -1.26
N THR A 116 9.90 18.38 -0.33
CA THR A 116 10.02 19.13 0.90
C THR A 116 11.07 18.51 1.82
N LYS A 117 12.01 19.32 2.29
CA LYS A 117 13.04 18.88 3.23
C LYS A 117 12.55 19.03 4.67
N PHE A 118 12.83 18.01 5.48
CA PHE A 118 12.53 18.08 6.91
C PHE A 118 13.48 19.06 7.63
N GLY A 119 12.91 20.12 8.22
CA GLY A 119 13.67 21.19 8.87
C GLY A 119 13.91 21.01 10.37
N GLY A 120 13.44 19.92 10.98
CA GLY A 120 13.57 19.70 12.42
C GLY A 120 15.01 19.47 12.87
N ILE A 121 15.35 19.94 14.08
CA ILE A 121 16.69 19.90 14.68
C ILE A 121 16.68 19.03 15.95
N GLY A 122 17.80 18.37 16.26
CA GLY A 122 17.95 17.54 17.46
C GLY A 122 17.32 16.15 17.33
N ALA A 123 16.83 15.59 18.45
CA ALA A 123 16.34 14.21 18.53
C ALA A 123 15.21 13.89 17.53
N ILE A 124 14.32 14.84 17.25
CA ILE A 124 13.18 14.65 16.35
C ILE A 124 13.60 14.32 14.91
N ARG A 125 14.78 14.80 14.49
CA ARG A 125 15.35 14.52 13.17
C ARG A 125 15.67 13.04 12.99
N TYR A 126 16.26 12.42 14.00
CA TYR A 126 16.57 10.98 13.98
C TYR A 126 15.29 10.14 13.96
N VAL A 127 14.29 10.52 14.76
CA VAL A 127 12.98 9.85 14.76
C VAL A 127 12.32 9.93 13.38
N TYR A 128 12.30 11.13 12.78
CA TYR A 128 11.73 11.33 11.45
C TYR A 128 12.42 10.47 10.40
N PHE A 129 13.75 10.53 10.30
CA PHE A 129 14.47 9.76 9.29
C PHE A 129 14.41 8.26 9.54
N PHE A 130 14.38 7.80 10.79
CA PHE A 130 14.15 6.39 11.10
C PHE A 130 12.80 5.94 10.52
N ILE A 131 11.70 6.63 10.86
CA ILE A 131 10.36 6.29 10.37
C ILE A 131 10.28 6.40 8.84
N LEU A 132 10.85 7.46 8.26
CA LEU A 132 10.83 7.69 6.82
C LEU A 132 11.58 6.58 6.06
N ILE A 133 12.79 6.24 6.49
CA ILE A 133 13.61 5.22 5.84
C ILE A 133 12.93 3.86 5.96
N THR A 134 12.48 3.47 7.15
CA THR A 134 11.78 2.19 7.33
C THR A 134 10.48 2.15 6.53
N HIS A 135 9.71 3.25 6.48
CA HIS A 135 8.51 3.35 5.66
C HIS A 135 8.81 3.11 4.18
N ILE A 136 9.81 3.81 3.61
CA ILE A 136 10.17 3.69 2.19
C ILE A 136 10.64 2.27 1.86
N VAL A 137 11.55 1.72 2.67
CA VAL A 137 12.09 0.36 2.44
C VAL A 137 10.98 -0.68 2.55
N LEU A 138 10.15 -0.61 3.58
CA LEU A 138 9.05 -1.55 3.76
C LEU A 138 7.96 -1.37 2.70
N ALA A 139 7.70 -0.15 2.21
CA ALA A 139 6.78 0.09 1.10
C ALA A 139 7.26 -0.65 -0.16
N ALA A 140 8.54 -0.49 -0.52
CA ALA A 140 9.12 -1.15 -1.69
C ALA A 140 9.06 -2.68 -1.60
N VAL A 141 9.41 -3.25 -0.43
CA VAL A 141 9.36 -4.70 -0.20
C VAL A 141 7.92 -5.23 -0.13
N SER A 142 6.99 -4.44 0.43
CA SER A 142 5.60 -4.87 0.62
C SER A 142 4.83 -4.98 -0.69
N LEU A 143 5.12 -4.15 -1.70
CA LEU A 143 4.39 -4.14 -2.98
C LEU A 143 4.29 -5.54 -3.64
N PRO A 144 5.39 -6.24 -3.98
CA PRO A 144 5.28 -7.57 -4.56
C PRO A 144 4.60 -8.55 -3.61
N ALA A 145 4.87 -8.44 -2.30
CA ALA A 145 4.31 -9.35 -1.31
C ALA A 145 2.78 -9.21 -1.18
N ILE A 146 2.24 -8.00 -1.26
CA ILE A 146 0.81 -7.70 -1.28
C ILE A 146 0.17 -8.30 -2.53
N LEU A 147 0.78 -8.09 -3.71
CA LEU A 147 0.27 -8.63 -4.97
C LEU A 147 0.25 -10.16 -4.95
N LEU A 148 1.31 -10.82 -4.49
CA LEU A 148 1.36 -12.27 -4.37
C LEU A 148 0.33 -12.82 -3.36
N THR A 149 0.15 -12.12 -2.24
CA THR A 149 -0.88 -12.48 -1.24
C THR A 149 -2.29 -12.34 -1.80
N PHE A 150 -2.55 -11.29 -2.59
CA PHE A 150 -3.81 -11.07 -3.27
C PHE A 150 -4.07 -12.12 -4.35
N ILE A 151 -3.08 -12.41 -5.20
CA ILE A 151 -3.17 -13.46 -6.23
C ILE A 151 -3.48 -14.81 -5.61
N ALA A 152 -2.81 -15.17 -4.52
CA ALA A 152 -3.06 -16.43 -3.82
C ALA A 152 -4.53 -16.55 -3.36
N ALA A 153 -5.15 -15.47 -2.87
CA ALA A 153 -6.57 -15.47 -2.54
C ALA A 153 -7.46 -15.51 -3.80
N TRP A 154 -7.10 -14.75 -4.83
CA TRP A 154 -7.87 -14.63 -6.08
C TRP A 154 -7.96 -15.96 -6.84
N THR A 155 -6.91 -16.78 -6.77
CA THR A 155 -6.83 -18.09 -7.43
C THR A 155 -7.13 -19.26 -6.48
N ASN A 156 -7.83 -19.01 -5.38
CA ASN A 156 -8.25 -20.00 -4.36
C ASN A 156 -7.10 -20.79 -3.71
N ARG A 157 -5.86 -20.27 -3.71
CA ARG A 157 -4.70 -20.86 -3.03
C ARG A 157 -4.63 -20.38 -1.57
N PHE A 158 -5.67 -20.67 -0.80
CA PHE A 158 -5.87 -20.10 0.53
C PHE A 158 -4.81 -20.48 1.58
N GLU A 159 -4.14 -21.63 1.43
CA GLU A 159 -3.01 -21.99 2.29
C GLU A 159 -1.82 -21.04 2.07
N ALA A 160 -1.44 -20.83 0.80
CA ALA A 160 -0.39 -19.88 0.44
C ALA A 160 -0.76 -18.45 0.86
N HIS A 161 -2.01 -18.03 0.63
CA HIS A 161 -2.52 -16.74 1.10
C HIS A 161 -2.34 -16.57 2.61
N ARG A 162 -2.75 -17.54 3.43
CA ARG A 162 -2.60 -17.49 4.90
C ARG A 162 -1.14 -17.48 5.35
N LYS A 163 -0.26 -18.19 4.64
CA LYS A 163 1.19 -18.19 4.95
C LYS A 163 1.81 -16.82 4.68
N LEU A 164 1.49 -16.21 3.54
CA LEU A 164 1.97 -14.87 3.18
C LEU A 164 1.37 -13.78 4.06
N ALA A 165 0.05 -13.78 4.24
CA ALA A 165 -0.67 -12.75 4.97
C ALA A 165 -0.18 -12.57 6.42
N ARG A 166 0.33 -13.61 7.08
CA ARG A 166 0.84 -13.54 8.46
C ARG A 166 1.95 -12.50 8.65
N TRP A 167 2.81 -12.31 7.65
CA TRP A 167 3.90 -11.34 7.71
C TRP A 167 3.66 -10.14 6.79
N VAL A 168 2.93 -10.31 5.68
CA VAL A 168 2.58 -9.19 4.79
C VAL A 168 1.62 -8.21 5.46
N PHE A 169 0.63 -8.71 6.21
CA PHE A 169 -0.34 -7.86 6.89
C PHE A 169 0.29 -6.84 7.85
N PRO A 170 1.13 -7.22 8.84
CA PRO A 170 1.72 -6.26 9.75
C PRO A 170 2.63 -5.25 9.05
N ILE A 171 3.37 -5.66 8.01
CA ILE A 171 4.20 -4.75 7.22
C ILE A 171 3.32 -3.75 6.46
N TRP A 172 2.29 -4.21 5.77
CA TRP A 172 1.41 -3.34 5.01
C TRP A 172 0.66 -2.36 5.91
N LEU A 173 0.18 -2.83 7.07
CA LEU A 173 -0.44 -1.97 8.08
C LEU A 173 0.55 -0.94 8.63
N TYR A 174 1.80 -1.34 8.91
CA TYR A 174 2.85 -0.41 9.33
C TYR A 174 3.07 0.70 8.31
N VAL A 175 3.22 0.36 7.02
CA VAL A 175 3.40 1.34 5.93
C VAL A 175 2.20 2.28 5.85
N ALA A 176 0.97 1.73 5.87
CA ALA A 176 -0.26 2.53 5.81
C ALA A 176 -0.43 3.48 7.02
N LEU A 177 0.04 3.10 8.21
CA LEU A 177 -0.01 3.96 9.40
C LEU A 177 1.11 4.99 9.44
N THR A 178 2.31 4.63 8.98
CA THR A 178 3.47 5.52 9.03
C THR A 178 3.45 6.58 7.93
N GLY A 179 2.76 6.37 6.80
CA GLY A 179 2.58 7.40 5.77
C GLY A 179 1.95 8.70 6.30
N PRO A 180 0.77 8.65 6.95
CA PRO A 180 0.16 9.80 7.61
C PRO A 180 1.03 10.41 8.71
N VAL A 181 1.75 9.58 9.48
CA VAL A 181 2.70 10.08 10.49
C VAL A 181 3.83 10.88 9.85
N CYS A 182 4.46 10.36 8.80
CA CYS A 182 5.47 11.10 8.02
C CYS A 182 4.93 12.41 7.48
N TYR A 183 3.70 12.41 6.95
CA TYR A 183 3.03 13.64 6.51
C TYR A 183 2.85 14.64 7.66
N LEU A 184 2.32 14.22 8.81
CA LEU A 184 2.09 15.10 9.96
C LEU A 184 3.40 15.70 10.50
N MET A 185 4.48 14.91 10.53
CA MET A 185 5.80 15.40 10.93
C MET A 185 6.38 16.39 9.91
N LEU A 186 6.16 16.15 8.62
CA LEU A 186 6.65 17.02 7.54
C LEU A 186 5.75 18.24 7.31
N ARG A 187 4.50 18.21 7.80
CA ARG A 187 3.46 19.22 7.57
C ARG A 187 3.92 20.66 7.79
N PRO A 188 4.63 21.01 8.88
CA PRO A 188 5.07 22.39 9.14
C PRO A 188 6.08 22.93 8.13
N TYR A 189 6.67 22.07 7.30
CA TYR A 189 7.73 22.43 6.35
C TYR A 189 7.24 22.51 4.90
N TYR A 190 5.97 22.21 4.61
CA TYR A 190 5.41 22.49 3.28
C TYR A 190 5.33 24.01 3.08
N GLN A 191 5.79 24.45 1.92
CA GLN A 191 5.77 25.83 1.47
C GLN A 191 4.56 26.08 0.56
#